data_AF-A0A2S0NJP6-F1
#
_entry.id   AF-A0A2S0NJP6-F1
#
_cell.length_a   1.000
_cell.length_b   1.000
_cell.length_c   1.000
_cell.angle_alpha   90.00
_cell.angle_beta   90.00
_cell.angle_gamma   90.00
#
_symmetry.space_group_name_H-M   'P 1'
#
loop_
_entity.id
_entity.type
_entity.pdbx_description
1 polymer ?
#
loop_
_entity_poly.entity_id
_entity_poly.type
_entity_poly.pdbx_seq_one_letter_code
_entity_poly.pdbx_strand_id
1 'polypeptide(L)'
;MKKLLMIFGSIGIMGIGASMIVACTNSKLDGLKATIQKAKKIIADNATNPKEEIKNLQEVVTLTEIMIETNKMTDEQIDAIHLALKLLIAIIETPSVQDLTNKPQI
;
A
#
# COMPACT_ATOMS: atom_id res chain seq x y z
N MET A 1 5.57 -42.38 -13.41
CA MET A 1 5.76 -43.03 -12.09
C MET A 1 7.13 -42.65 -11.55
N LYS A 2 7.18 -42.19 -10.29
CA LYS A 2 8.24 -42.31 -9.26
C LYS A 2 9.71 -42.32 -9.76
N LYS A 3 10.59 -41.42 -9.35
CA LYS A 3 11.26 -41.29 -8.03
C LYS A 3 12.16 -40.03 -8.16
N LEU A 4 12.21 -38.97 -7.35
CA LEU A 4 12.27 -38.82 -5.89
C LEU A 4 13.16 -39.88 -5.22
N LEU A 5 14.44 -39.55 -5.01
CA LEU A 5 14.96 -39.16 -3.69
C LEU A 5 16.50 -39.07 -3.66
N MET A 6 16.96 -38.10 -2.86
CA MET A 6 18.16 -38.12 -2.02
C MET A 6 19.53 -38.16 -2.69
N ILE A 7 20.24 -37.03 -2.60
CA ILE A 7 21.46 -36.97 -1.76
C ILE A 7 21.41 -35.67 -0.96
N PHE A 8 21.01 -35.78 0.31
CA PHE A 8 21.35 -34.81 1.34
C PHE A 8 22.76 -35.12 1.84
N GLY A 9 23.51 -34.06 2.11
CA GLY A 9 24.48 -34.08 3.19
C GLY A 9 25.93 -34.17 2.74
N SER A 10 26.56 -33.01 2.60
CA SER A 10 27.70 -32.69 3.47
C SER A 10 28.21 -31.27 3.22
N ILE A 11 28.13 -30.45 4.27
CA ILE A 11 29.02 -29.31 4.56
C ILE A 11 28.85 -28.11 3.61
N GLY A 12 27.70 -27.45 3.74
CA GLY A 12 27.56 -26.04 3.41
C GLY A 12 28.06 -25.22 4.59
N ILE A 13 29.20 -24.58 4.40
CA ILE A 13 29.93 -23.70 5.30
C ILE A 13 28.97 -22.79 6.09
N MET A 14 29.18 -22.71 7.41
CA MET A 14 28.66 -21.65 8.26
C MET A 14 29.09 -20.28 7.69
N GLY A 15 28.25 -19.67 6.89
CA GLY A 15 28.31 -18.27 6.50
C GLY A 15 27.35 -17.48 7.38
N ILE A 16 27.72 -17.26 8.63
CA ILE A 16 27.10 -16.22 9.46
C ILE A 16 27.62 -14.90 8.89
N GLY A 17 26.82 -14.23 8.07
CA GLY A 17 27.24 -12.98 7.45
C GLY A 17 26.15 -12.33 6.59
N ALA A 18 25.38 -11.44 7.23
CA ALA A 18 24.68 -10.30 6.60
C ALA A 18 23.39 -10.52 5.78
N SER A 19 22.43 -11.34 6.23
CA SER A 19 21.13 -11.48 5.53
C SER A 19 19.88 -11.25 6.39
N MET A 20 19.95 -10.37 7.41
CA MET A 20 18.75 -9.95 8.16
C MET A 20 18.36 -8.47 8.01
N ILE A 21 19.00 -7.71 7.12
CA ILE A 21 18.68 -6.29 6.93
C ILE A 21 18.32 -5.97 5.46
N VAL A 22 17.58 -6.83 4.77
CA VAL A 22 16.94 -6.47 3.48
C VAL A 22 15.55 -7.13 3.31
N ALA A 23 14.91 -7.50 4.43
CA ALA A 23 13.57 -8.11 4.42
C ALA A 23 12.48 -7.19 5.00
N CYS A 24 12.78 -6.37 6.00
CA CYS A 24 11.79 -5.47 6.61
C CYS A 24 11.47 -4.23 5.77
N THR A 25 12.43 -3.70 5.02
CA THR A 25 12.23 -2.50 4.17
C THR A 25 11.34 -2.79 2.96
N ASN A 26 11.46 -3.98 2.35
CA ASN A 26 10.64 -4.35 1.19
C ASN A 26 9.15 -4.49 1.57
N SER A 27 8.82 -5.07 2.74
CA SER A 27 7.41 -5.30 3.10
C SER A 27 6.62 -4.01 3.33
N LYS A 28 7.25 -2.96 3.86
CA LYS A 28 6.59 -1.66 4.09
C LYS A 28 6.29 -0.94 2.77
N LEU A 29 7.28 -0.89 1.88
CA LEU A 29 7.12 -0.30 0.56
C LEU A 29 6.08 -1.06 -0.28
N ASP A 30 6.05 -2.38 -0.19
CA ASP A 30 5.04 -3.20 -0.87
C ASP A 30 3.62 -2.92 -0.33
N GLY A 31 3.47 -2.77 0.99
CA GLY A 31 2.21 -2.37 1.60
C GLY A 31 1.74 -0.98 1.15
N LEU A 32 2.66 -0.02 1.05
CA LEU A 32 2.38 1.31 0.53
C LEU A 32 1.94 1.24 -0.94
N LYS A 33 2.66 0.50 -1.79
CA LYS A 33 2.31 0.30 -3.20
C LYS A 33 0.92 -0.33 -3.38
N ALA A 34 0.57 -1.32 -2.56
CA ALA A 34 -0.77 -1.92 -2.58
C ALA A 34 -1.87 -0.90 -2.24
N THR A 35 -1.62 -0.03 -1.25
CA THR A 35 -2.55 1.04 -0.86
C THR A 35 -2.69 2.08 -1.98
N ILE A 36 -1.60 2.45 -2.66
CA ILE A 36 -1.62 3.33 -3.83
C ILE A 36 -2.50 2.73 -4.95
N GLN A 37 -2.36 1.42 -5.24
CA GLN A 37 -3.20 0.78 -6.25
C GLN A 37 -4.70 0.83 -5.89
N LYS A 38 -5.03 0.64 -4.61
CA LYS A 38 -6.41 0.81 -4.11
C LYS A 38 -6.90 2.25 -4.33
N ALA A 39 -6.08 3.25 -3.98
CA ALA A 39 -6.41 4.66 -4.18
C ALA A 39 -6.63 5.00 -5.66
N LYS A 40 -5.76 4.52 -6.56
CA LYS A 40 -5.90 4.72 -8.02
C LYS A 40 -7.20 4.15 -8.56
N LYS A 41 -7.63 3.00 -8.05
CA LYS A 41 -8.93 2.42 -8.40
C LYS A 41 -10.08 3.34 -8.00
N ILE A 42 -10.08 3.83 -6.75
CA ILE A 42 -11.10 4.77 -6.25
C ILE A 42 -11.15 6.05 -7.11
N ILE A 43 -9.99 6.60 -7.47
CA ILE A 43 -9.89 7.78 -8.35
C ILE A 43 -10.48 7.48 -9.72
N ALA A 44 -10.15 6.33 -10.33
CA ALA A 44 -10.67 5.92 -11.62
C ALA A 44 -12.20 5.74 -11.60
N ASP A 45 -12.73 5.13 -10.54
CA ASP A 45 -14.18 4.92 -10.34
C ASP A 45 -14.94 6.25 -10.18
N ASN A 46 -14.25 7.35 -9.86
CA ASN A 46 -14.81 8.69 -9.66
C ASN A 46 -14.33 9.73 -10.70
N ALA A 47 -13.76 9.31 -11.83
CA ALA A 47 -13.08 10.20 -12.78
C ALA A 47 -14.00 11.23 -13.47
N THR A 48 -15.29 10.92 -13.64
CA THR A 48 -16.23 11.76 -14.40
C THR A 48 -16.64 13.04 -13.66
N ASN A 49 -16.72 12.99 -12.33
CA ASN A 49 -17.03 14.15 -11.50
C ASN A 49 -16.39 13.98 -10.10
N PRO A 50 -15.07 14.18 -9.99
CA PRO A 50 -14.35 13.91 -8.76
C PRO A 50 -14.73 14.96 -7.70
N LYS A 51 -15.23 14.47 -6.57
CA LYS A 51 -15.39 15.27 -5.35
C LYS A 51 -14.02 15.77 -4.86
N GLU A 52 -14.03 16.77 -3.97
CA GLU A 52 -12.80 17.36 -3.44
C GLU A 52 -11.89 16.32 -2.77
N GLU A 53 -12.47 15.37 -2.04
CA GLU A 53 -11.73 14.29 -1.37
C GLU A 53 -11.01 13.38 -2.39
N ILE A 54 -11.61 13.14 -3.56
CA ILE A 54 -11.00 12.36 -4.65
C ILE A 54 -9.82 13.11 -5.27
N LYS A 55 -9.92 14.44 -5.42
CA LYS A 55 -8.81 15.28 -5.91
C LYS A 55 -7.66 15.29 -4.92
N ASN A 56 -7.96 15.44 -3.63
CA ASN A 56 -6.95 15.37 -2.56
C ASN A 56 -6.26 13.99 -2.54
N LEU A 57 -7.03 12.90 -2.71
CA LEU A 57 -6.46 11.56 -2.84
C LEU A 57 -5.51 11.45 -4.05
N GLN A 58 -5.88 12.02 -5.20
CA GLN A 58 -5.05 12.02 -6.40
C GLN A 58 -3.73 12.78 -6.21
N GLU A 59 -3.76 13.93 -5.53
CA GLU A 59 -2.55 14.70 -5.24
C GLU A 59 -1.60 13.92 -4.33
N VAL A 60 -2.11 13.34 -3.25
CA VAL A 60 -1.30 12.53 -2.31
C VAL A 60 -0.72 11.30 -3.00
N VAL A 61 -1.50 10.61 -3.84
CA VAL A 61 -1.01 9.48 -4.64
C VAL A 61 0.13 9.91 -5.56
N THR A 62 -0.03 11.03 -6.28
CA THR A 62 0.97 11.53 -7.21
C THR A 62 2.28 11.90 -6.51
N LEU A 63 2.18 12.64 -5.40
CA LEU A 63 3.35 12.97 -4.56
C LEU A 63 4.06 11.72 -4.05
N THR A 64 3.29 10.72 -3.61
CA THR A 64 3.85 9.47 -3.09
C THR A 64 4.59 8.69 -4.17
N GLU A 65 4.03 8.58 -5.38
CA GLU A 65 4.68 7.90 -6.50
C GLU A 65 6.02 8.57 -6.85
N ILE A 66 6.08 9.92 -6.86
CA ILE A 66 7.34 10.68 -7.06
C ILE A 66 8.35 10.37 -5.94
N MET A 67 7.91 10.33 -4.69
CA MET A 67 8.81 10.04 -3.56
C MET A 67 9.37 8.60 -3.62
N ILE A 68 8.56 7.64 -4.06
CA ILE A 68 8.99 6.25 -4.28
C ILE A 68 10.01 6.18 -5.42
N GLU A 69 9.75 6.83 -6.55
CA GLU A 69 10.65 6.84 -7.72
C GLU A 69 12.00 7.45 -7.41
N THR A 70 12.04 8.48 -6.58
CA THR A 70 13.31 9.11 -6.15
C THR A 70 14.10 8.26 -5.16
N ASN A 71 13.53 7.17 -4.63
CA ASN A 71 14.12 6.30 -3.60
C ASN A 71 14.65 7.06 -2.37
N LYS A 72 13.97 8.17 -2.01
CA LYS A 72 14.38 9.09 -0.94
C LYS A 72 13.61 8.91 0.36
N MET A 73 12.83 7.84 0.49
CA MET A 73 11.93 7.66 1.63
C MET A 73 12.58 6.85 2.75
N THR A 74 12.53 7.39 3.97
CA THR A 74 12.80 6.60 5.18
C THR A 74 11.59 5.73 5.53
N ASP A 75 11.81 4.71 6.35
CA ASP A 75 10.75 3.83 6.84
C ASP A 75 9.62 4.60 7.54
N GLU A 76 9.97 5.62 8.34
CA GLU A 76 8.98 6.47 9.02
C GLU A 76 8.17 7.29 8.03
N GLN A 77 8.79 7.76 6.94
CA GLN A 77 8.08 8.46 5.86
C GLN A 77 7.14 7.51 5.12
N ILE A 78 7.57 6.26 4.86
CA ILE A 78 6.70 5.22 4.28
C ILE A 78 5.50 4.97 5.18
N ASP A 79 5.71 4.77 6.48
CA ASP A 79 4.63 4.49 7.44
C ASP A 79 3.66 5.67 7.59
N ALA A 80 4.17 6.90 7.66
CA ALA A 80 3.35 8.11 7.76
C ALA A 80 2.46 8.31 6.51
N ILE A 81 3.03 8.15 5.31
CA ILE A 81 2.27 8.28 4.07
C ILE A 81 1.27 7.14 3.92
N HIS A 82 1.65 5.91 4.27
CA HIS A 82 0.76 4.76 4.25
C HIS A 82 -0.45 4.97 5.18
N LEU A 83 -0.24 5.52 6.38
CA LEU A 83 -1.32 5.88 7.30
C LEU A 83 -2.23 6.98 6.73
N ALA A 84 -1.65 8.04 6.17
CA ALA A 84 -2.39 9.14 5.57
C ALA A 84 -3.28 8.68 4.40
N LEU A 85 -2.76 7.84 3.51
CA LEU A 85 -3.52 7.25 2.41
C LEU A 85 -4.67 6.37 2.92
N LYS A 86 -4.42 5.55 3.95
CA LYS A 86 -5.49 4.74 4.57
C LYS A 86 -6.60 5.60 5.15
N LEU A 87 -6.25 6.71 5.81
CA LEU A 87 -7.23 7.61 6.39
C LEU A 87 -8.08 8.31 5.31
N LEU A 88 -7.44 8.81 4.25
CA LEU A 88 -8.16 9.42 3.12
C LEU A 88 -9.10 8.44 2.43
N ILE A 89 -8.64 7.22 2.18
CA ILE A 89 -9.49 6.15 1.63
C ILE A 89 -10.65 5.86 2.57
N ALA A 90 -10.42 5.78 3.88
CA ALA A 90 -11.48 5.54 4.84
C ALA A 90 -12.50 6.68 4.87
N ILE A 91 -12.07 7.94 4.76
CA ILE A 91 -12.99 9.10 4.67
C ILE A 91 -13.87 9.00 3.43
N ILE A 92 -13.32 8.57 2.29
CA ILE A 92 -14.05 8.44 1.02
C ILE A 92 -15.01 7.24 1.06
N GLU A 93 -14.58 6.11 1.63
CA GLU A 93 -15.37 4.88 1.70
C GLU A 93 -16.42 4.92 2.82
N THR A 94 -16.24 5.77 3.84
CA THR A 94 -17.21 5.92 4.92
C THR A 94 -18.35 6.81 4.43
N PRO A 95 -19.60 6.31 4.38
CA PRO A 95 -20.75 7.14 4.03
C PRO A 95 -20.86 8.30 5.03
N SER A 96 -21.10 9.51 4.54
CA SER A 96 -21.25 10.66 5.40
C SER A 96 -22.45 10.44 6.35
N VAL A 97 -22.38 10.94 7.58
CA VAL A 97 -23.52 10.87 8.52
C VAL A 97 -24.77 11.56 7.94
N GLN A 98 -24.59 12.52 7.02
CA GLN A 98 -25.67 13.22 6.31
C GLN A 98 -26.38 12.34 5.27
N ASP A 99 -25.73 11.31 4.73
CA ASP A 99 -26.35 10.34 3.80
C ASP A 99 -27.29 9.37 4.53
N LEU A 100 -27.08 9.13 5.82
CA LEU A 100 -27.94 8.26 6.64
C LEU A 100 -29.26 8.94 7.03
N THR A 101 -29.30 10.28 7.10
CA THR A 101 -30.49 11.05 7.47
C THR A 101 -31.43 11.38 6.30
N ASN A 102 -30.96 11.24 5.05
CA ASN A 102 -31.77 11.50 3.84
C ASN A 102 -32.43 10.24 3.27
N LYS A 103 -32.33 9.10 3.95
CA LYS A 103 -33.08 7.90 3.56
C LYS A 103 -34.55 8.13 3.91
N PRO A 104 -35.49 8.10 2.94
CA PRO A 104 -36.91 8.18 3.26
C PRO A 104 -37.24 7.02 4.21
N GLN A 105 -37.78 7.36 5.38
CA GLN A 105 -38.34 6.37 6.28
C GLN A 105 -39.59 5.82 5.57
N ILE A 106 -39.53 4.56 5.17
CA ILE A 106 -40.66 3.80 4.61
C ILE A 106 -41.52 3.32 5.78
#